data_AF-A0A0H3NXQ2-F1
#
_entry.id   AF-A0A0H3NXQ2-F1
#
_cell.length_a   1.000
_cell.length_b   1.000
_cell.length_c   1.000
_cell.angle_alpha   90.00
_cell.angle_beta   90.00
_cell.angle_gamma   90.00
#
_symmetry.space_group_name_H-M   'P 1'
#
loop_
_entity.id
_entity.type
_entity.pdbx_description
1 polymer ?
#
loop_
_entity_poly.entity_id
_entity_poly.type
_entity_poly.pdbx_seq_one_letter_code
_entity_poly.pdbx_strand_id
1 'polypeptide(L)'
;MNCLPAKISPILLMCGVSFTALAITNIDNISVNPHSEMQMGFYDLLSHKKEIYDVRITSTHGAVISTITNPNDNRFIFKGKFTVEAAKNQQVNFKYTPIFYNNPTSGRMIDGFMDYMTHNNIFMTQMTVAGQPLLYGLSGIFLDDSQMTKGKD
;
A
#
# COMPACT_ATOMS: atom_id res chain seq x y z
N MET A 1 60.74 -0.84 58.05
CA MET A 1 60.64 0.60 57.77
C MET A 1 60.56 0.79 56.26
N ASN A 2 59.59 1.60 55.82
CA ASN A 2 59.34 2.19 54.48
C ASN A 2 58.77 1.19 53.43
N CYS A 3 57.70 1.43 52.67
CA CYS A 3 56.73 2.52 52.48
C CYS A 3 55.48 1.93 51.75
N LEU A 4 54.26 2.43 52.01
CA LEU A 4 53.02 2.11 51.28
C LEU A 4 52.97 2.86 49.91
N PRO A 5 52.16 2.47 48.90
CA PRO A 5 50.74 2.86 48.90
C PRO A 5 49.71 1.95 48.18
N ALA A 6 48.48 2.06 48.68
CA ALA A 6 47.15 2.00 48.04
C ALA A 6 46.97 1.21 46.72
N LYS A 7 46.11 0.18 46.75
CA LYS A 7 45.39 -0.30 45.56
C LYS A 7 43.88 -0.16 45.76
N ILE A 8 43.31 0.60 44.84
CA ILE A 8 41.91 1.02 44.71
C ILE A 8 41.08 -0.15 44.15
N SER A 9 39.95 -0.45 44.80
CA SER A 9 38.87 -1.27 44.25
C SER A 9 38.06 -0.43 43.26
N PRO A 10 37.54 -1.01 42.15
CA PRO A 10 36.08 -1.12 42.12
C PRO A 10 35.52 -2.36 41.40
N ILE A 11 34.60 -3.03 42.10
CA ILE A 11 33.24 -3.41 41.67
C ILE A 11 33.03 -3.45 40.14
N LEU A 12 32.99 -4.67 39.59
CA LEU A 12 32.56 -4.90 38.21
C LEU A 12 31.01 -4.86 38.15
N LEU A 13 30.51 -3.77 37.58
CA LEU A 13 29.12 -3.46 37.31
C LEU A 13 28.57 -4.43 36.24
N MET A 14 27.67 -5.34 36.60
CA MET A 14 26.91 -6.16 35.67
C MET A 14 25.78 -5.29 35.07
N CYS A 15 26.05 -4.63 33.94
CA CYS A 15 25.01 -3.99 33.13
C CYS A 15 24.32 -5.04 32.27
N GLY A 16 23.16 -5.52 32.74
CA GLY A 16 22.19 -6.21 31.90
C GLY A 16 21.64 -5.25 30.85
N VAL A 17 22.08 -5.41 29.60
CA VAL A 17 21.41 -4.80 28.45
C VAL A 17 20.24 -5.71 28.06
N SER A 18 19.11 -5.52 28.73
CA SER A 18 17.82 -5.95 28.22
C SER A 18 17.51 -5.09 26.99
N PHE A 19 17.79 -5.62 25.79
CA PHE A 19 17.21 -5.08 24.57
C PHE A 19 15.73 -5.48 24.52
N THR A 20 14.88 -4.74 25.22
CA THR A 20 13.46 -4.70 24.86
C THR A 20 13.38 -3.99 23.51
N ALA A 21 13.33 -4.77 22.43
CA ALA A 21 13.00 -4.25 21.12
C ALA A 21 11.56 -3.74 21.16
N LEU A 22 11.39 -2.44 21.47
CA LEU A 22 10.17 -1.71 21.24
C LEU A 22 9.98 -1.62 19.72
N ALA A 23 9.33 -2.62 19.13
CA ALA A 23 8.80 -2.51 17.78
C ALA A 23 7.61 -1.56 17.83
N ILE A 24 7.88 -0.25 17.81
CA ILE A 24 6.86 0.76 17.53
C ILE A 24 6.50 0.60 16.06
N THR A 25 5.41 -0.11 15.77
CA THR A 25 4.80 -0.17 14.45
C THR A 25 4.17 1.18 14.16
N ASN A 26 4.92 2.10 13.54
CA ASN A 26 4.36 3.31 12.96
C ASN A 26 3.59 2.93 11.68
N ILE A 27 2.32 2.53 11.84
CA ILE A 27 1.35 2.36 10.73
C ILE A 27 0.79 3.73 10.29
N ASP A 28 1.24 4.83 10.90
CA ASP A 28 0.61 6.15 10.77
C ASP A 28 0.93 6.94 9.49
N ASN A 29 1.81 6.45 8.60
CA ASN A 29 2.32 7.26 7.48
C ASN A 29 1.88 6.81 6.09
N ILE A 30 0.91 5.91 5.95
CA ILE A 30 0.30 5.68 4.63
C ILE A 30 -0.75 6.78 4.41
N SER A 31 -0.29 7.94 3.93
CA SER A 31 -1.17 9.00 3.44
C SER A 31 -1.81 8.52 2.13
N VAL A 32 -2.93 7.82 2.25
CA VAL A 32 -3.81 7.58 1.10
C VAL A 32 -4.66 8.84 0.96
N ASN A 33 -4.60 9.49 -0.20
CA ASN A 33 -5.48 10.60 -0.52
C ASN A 33 -6.93 10.20 -0.20
N PRO A 34 -7.64 10.97 0.66
CA PRO A 34 -8.99 10.61 1.10
C PRO A 34 -9.99 10.46 -0.06
N HIS A 35 -9.69 11.04 -1.22
CA HIS A 35 -10.46 10.88 -2.44
C HIS A 35 -9.55 10.95 -3.67
N SER A 36 -9.29 9.79 -4.29
CA SER A 36 -8.51 9.71 -5.52
C SER A 36 -9.35 9.07 -6.63
N GLU A 37 -9.32 9.68 -7.81
CA GLU A 37 -9.94 9.17 -9.02
C GLU A 37 -8.86 8.97 -10.08
N MET A 38 -8.81 7.79 -10.66
CA MET A 38 -7.82 7.42 -11.67
C MET A 38 -8.44 6.47 -12.69
N GLN A 39 -7.75 6.26 -13.81
CA GLN A 39 -8.09 5.20 -14.75
C GLN A 39 -7.05 4.10 -14.71
N MET A 40 -7.51 2.87 -14.82
CA MET A 40 -6.67 1.70 -15.04
C MET A 40 -7.13 0.97 -16.30
N GLY A 41 -6.24 0.18 -16.88
CA GLY A 41 -6.61 -0.59 -18.06
C GLY A 41 -5.66 -1.74 -18.34
N PHE A 42 -6.14 -2.65 -19.16
CA PHE A 42 -5.38 -3.80 -19.63
C PHE A 42 -5.29 -3.73 -21.15
N TYR A 43 -4.15 -4.13 -21.69
CA TYR A 43 -3.94 -4.22 -23.12
C TYR A 43 -3.42 -5.62 -23.46
N ASP A 44 -4.21 -6.37 -24.24
CA ASP A 44 -3.78 -7.66 -24.77
C ASP A 44 -3.06 -7.42 -26.11
N LEU A 45 -1.76 -7.73 -26.12
CA LEU A 45 -0.90 -7.58 -27.28
C LEU A 45 -1.27 -8.51 -28.43
N LEU A 46 -1.81 -9.70 -28.13
CA LEU A 46 -2.11 -10.71 -29.16
C LEU A 46 -3.43 -10.43 -29.86
N SER A 47 -4.46 -10.03 -29.10
CA SER A 47 -5.78 -9.70 -29.66
C SER A 47 -5.96 -8.22 -29.98
N HIS A 48 -4.97 -7.38 -29.67
CA HIS A 48 -5.04 -5.91 -29.75
C HIS A 48 -6.24 -5.31 -29.02
N LYS A 49 -6.72 -5.99 -27.98
CA LYS A 49 -7.90 -5.59 -27.22
C LYS A 49 -7.47 -4.76 -26.01
N LYS A 50 -8.08 -3.59 -25.88
CA LYS A 50 -7.94 -2.72 -24.71
C LYS A 50 -9.16 -2.80 -23.80
N GLU A 51 -8.93 -2.77 -22.51
CA GLU A 51 -9.94 -2.62 -21.46
C GLU A 51 -9.56 -1.41 -20.62
N ILE A 52 -10.52 -0.52 -20.35
CA ILE A 52 -10.31 0.72 -19.58
C ILE A 52 -11.41 0.77 -18.51
N TYR A 53 -11.01 1.12 -17.29
CA TYR A 53 -11.87 1.17 -16.12
C TYR A 53 -11.59 2.43 -15.31
N ASP A 54 -12.64 3.04 -14.78
CA ASP A 54 -12.54 4.13 -13.82
C ASP A 54 -12.38 3.54 -12.42
N VAL A 55 -11.45 4.08 -11.64
CA VAL A 55 -11.17 3.65 -10.27
C VAL A 55 -11.32 4.85 -9.36
N ARG A 56 -12.20 4.72 -8.37
CA ARG A 56 -12.35 5.67 -7.27
C ARG A 56 -11.87 5.03 -5.98
N ILE A 57 -10.94 5.69 -5.31
CA ILE A 57 -10.44 5.33 -3.98
C ILE A 57 -10.97 6.35 -2.97
N THR A 58 -11.56 5.86 -1.89
CA THR A 58 -12.08 6.68 -0.80
C THR A 58 -11.56 6.15 0.52
N SER A 59 -10.91 7.01 1.31
CA SER A 59 -10.49 6.65 2.67
C SER A 59 -11.60 6.95 3.66
N THR A 60 -12.01 5.96 4.46
CA THR A 60 -13.05 6.10 5.48
C THR A 60 -12.62 5.39 6.76
N HIS A 61 -12.51 6.10 7.89
CA HIS A 61 -12.34 5.55 9.24
C HIS A 61 -11.41 4.30 9.32
N GLY A 62 -10.15 4.44 8.90
CA GLY A 62 -9.14 3.37 8.99
C GLY A 62 -9.23 2.28 7.91
N ALA A 63 -10.10 2.45 6.91
CA ALA A 63 -10.22 1.56 5.77
C ALA A 63 -10.16 2.34 4.44
N VAL A 64 -9.58 1.74 3.42
CA VAL A 64 -9.52 2.32 2.07
C VAL A 64 -10.47 1.54 1.19
N ILE A 65 -11.50 2.21 0.69
CA ILE A 65 -12.51 1.62 -0.20
C ILE A 65 -12.12 1.93 -1.63
N SER A 66 -12.13 0.90 -2.49
CA SER A 66 -12.03 1.07 -3.93
C SER A 66 -13.34 0.73 -4.61
N THR A 67 -13.65 1.48 -5.66
CA THR A 67 -14.76 1.23 -6.57
C THR A 67 -14.22 1.29 -7.99
N ILE A 68 -14.37 0.22 -8.74
CA ILE A 68 -13.94 0.09 -10.13
C ILE A 68 -15.20 -0.04 -10.98
N THR A 69 -15.33 0.80 -12.00
CA THR A 69 -16.46 0.80 -12.94
C THR A 69 -15.97 0.79 -14.38
N ASN A 70 -16.81 0.31 -15.30
CA ASN A 70 -16.52 0.38 -16.72
C ASN A 70 -17.23 1.63 -17.29
N PRO A 71 -16.51 2.60 -17.89
CA PRO A 71 -17.14 3.79 -18.47
C PRO A 71 -18.14 3.46 -19.58
N ASN A 72 -18.01 2.28 -20.20
CA ASN A 72 -18.85 1.82 -21.31
C ASN A 72 -19.91 0.77 -20.89
N ASP A 73 -19.89 0.30 -19.64
CA ASP A 73 -20.90 -0.63 -19.12
C ASP A 73 -21.18 -0.34 -17.63
N ASN A 74 -22.24 0.42 -17.38
CA ASN A 74 -22.65 0.82 -16.04
C ASN A 74 -23.11 -0.32 -15.13
N ARG A 75 -23.28 -1.53 -15.69
CA ARG A 75 -23.60 -2.72 -14.91
C ARG A 75 -22.34 -3.33 -14.30
N PHE A 76 -21.16 -3.08 -14.88
CA PHE A 76 -19.90 -3.53 -14.30
C PHE A 76 -19.54 -2.65 -13.10
N ILE A 77 -19.43 -3.27 -11.94
CA ILE A 77 -18.95 -2.61 -10.73
C ILE A 77 -18.24 -3.62 -9.84
N PHE A 78 -17.07 -3.23 -9.36
CA PHE A 78 -16.35 -3.95 -8.32
C PHE A 78 -16.02 -2.99 -7.19
N LYS A 79 -16.46 -3.33 -5.99
CA LYS A 79 -16.22 -2.55 -4.79
C LYS A 79 -15.58 -3.42 -3.75
N GLY A 80 -14.57 -2.91 -3.08
CA GLY A 80 -13.94 -3.64 -1.99
C GLY A 80 -13.06 -2.78 -1.12
N LYS A 81 -12.56 -3.40 -0.07
CA LYS A 81 -11.84 -2.75 1.02
C LYS A 81 -10.40 -3.25 1.04
N PHE A 82 -9.47 -2.31 1.01
CA PHE A 82 -8.08 -2.53 1.39
C PHE A 82 -7.95 -2.36 2.90
N THR A 83 -7.38 -3.37 3.54
CA THR A 83 -6.98 -3.33 4.95
C THR A 83 -5.47 -3.50 5.01
N VAL A 84 -4.78 -2.57 5.66
CA VAL A 84 -3.33 -2.67 5.87
C VAL A 84 -3.11 -3.78 6.89
N GLU A 85 -2.36 -4.81 6.53
CA GLU A 85 -2.01 -5.89 7.45
C GLU A 85 -0.65 -5.66 8.10
N ALA A 86 0.32 -5.14 7.33
CA ALA A 86 1.65 -4.82 7.81
C ALA A 86 2.32 -3.78 6.91
N ALA A 87 3.22 -2.97 7.48
CA ALA A 87 4.12 -2.10 6.74
C ALA A 87 5.56 -2.33 7.24
N LYS A 88 6.47 -2.70 6.35
CA LYS A 88 7.88 -2.93 6.68
C LYS A 88 8.77 -2.53 5.50
N ASN A 89 9.84 -1.77 5.77
CA ASN A 89 10.85 -1.40 4.77
C ASN A 89 10.26 -0.88 3.44
N GLN A 90 9.36 0.12 3.49
CA GLN A 90 8.69 0.74 2.33
C GLN A 90 7.72 -0.17 1.56
N GLN A 91 7.60 -1.43 1.94
CA GLN A 91 6.59 -2.35 1.45
C GLN A 91 5.39 -2.35 2.39
N VAL A 92 4.21 -2.15 1.80
CA VAL A 92 2.93 -2.23 2.49
C VAL A 92 2.23 -3.49 2.00
N ASN A 93 1.83 -4.35 2.94
CA ASN A 93 0.98 -5.49 2.68
C ASN A 93 -0.48 -5.10 2.90
N PHE A 94 -1.28 -5.27 1.87
CA PHE A 94 -2.72 -5.08 1.90
C PHE A 94 -3.45 -6.40 1.72
N LYS A 95 -4.53 -6.56 2.49
CA LYS A 95 -5.58 -7.52 2.19
C LYS A 95 -6.74 -6.83 1.51
N TYR A 96 -7.18 -7.38 0.40
CA TYR A 96 -8.38 -6.92 -0.28
C TYR A 96 -9.56 -7.79 0.11
N THR A 97 -10.69 -7.17 0.44
CA THR A 97 -11.95 -7.88 0.73
C THR A 97 -13.05 -7.32 -0.17
N PRO A 98 -13.65 -8.13 -1.04
CA PRO A 98 -14.75 -7.68 -1.88
C PRO A 98 -15.97 -7.31 -1.01
N ILE A 99 -16.58 -6.18 -1.32
CA ILE A 99 -17.82 -5.70 -0.70
C ILE A 99 -19.00 -5.93 -1.65
N PHE A 100 -18.81 -5.61 -2.94
CA PHE A 100 -19.83 -5.78 -3.95
C PHE A 100 -19.17 -6.10 -5.29
N TYR A 101 -19.78 -6.99 -6.05
CA TYR A 101 -19.32 -7.37 -7.37
C TYR A 101 -20.52 -7.62 -8.28
N ASN A 102 -20.51 -6.98 -9.43
CA ASN A 102 -21.39 -7.32 -10.53
C ASN A 102 -20.59 -7.21 -11.83
N ASN A 103 -20.50 -8.32 -12.56
CA ASN A 103 -19.93 -8.33 -13.90
C ASN A 103 -20.85 -9.14 -14.84
N PRO A 104 -21.61 -8.47 -15.73
CA PRO A 104 -22.46 -9.17 -16.69
C PRO A 104 -21.67 -9.80 -17.84
N THR A 105 -20.37 -9.55 -17.96
CA THR A 105 -19.53 -9.97 -19.09
C THR A 105 -18.23 -10.61 -18.59
N SER A 106 -18.19 -11.94 -18.55
CA SER A 106 -16.99 -12.70 -18.19
C SER A 106 -15.98 -12.80 -19.33
N GLY A 107 -14.75 -13.18 -19.00
CA GLY A 107 -13.66 -13.39 -19.97
C GLY A 107 -12.90 -12.10 -20.28
N ARG A 108 -12.88 -11.16 -19.33
CA ARG A 108 -12.13 -9.90 -19.41
C ARG A 108 -10.84 -10.04 -18.60
N MET A 109 -9.79 -9.31 -18.97
CA MET A 109 -8.52 -9.35 -18.22
C MET A 109 -8.69 -8.86 -16.77
N ILE A 110 -9.63 -7.94 -16.54
CA ILE A 110 -9.99 -7.51 -15.19
C ILE A 110 -10.40 -8.69 -14.30
N ASP A 111 -11.02 -9.75 -14.84
CA ASP A 111 -11.47 -10.90 -14.03
C ASP A 111 -10.29 -11.57 -13.32
N GLY A 112 -9.17 -11.76 -14.03
CA GLY A 112 -7.94 -12.34 -13.46
C GLY A 112 -7.26 -11.41 -12.45
N PHE A 113 -7.28 -10.10 -12.70
CA PHE A 113 -6.79 -9.12 -11.73
C PHE A 113 -7.63 -9.14 -10.44
N MET A 114 -8.95 -9.22 -10.55
CA MET A 114 -9.87 -9.26 -9.41
C MET A 114 -9.74 -10.56 -8.60
N ASP A 115 -9.58 -11.69 -9.29
CA ASP A 115 -9.29 -12.98 -8.68
C ASP A 115 -7.97 -12.93 -7.90
N TYR A 116 -6.91 -12.39 -8.51
CA TYR A 116 -5.63 -12.20 -7.84
C TYR A 116 -5.76 -11.34 -6.58
N MET A 117 -6.41 -10.18 -6.68
CA MET A 117 -6.56 -9.25 -5.56
C MET A 117 -7.34 -9.89 -4.41
N THR A 118 -8.38 -10.67 -4.71
CA THR A 118 -9.27 -11.27 -3.70
C THR A 118 -8.61 -12.45 -2.96
N HIS A 119 -7.76 -13.20 -3.64
CA HIS A 119 -7.21 -14.46 -3.13
C HIS A 119 -5.73 -14.38 -2.72
N ASN A 120 -5.07 -13.22 -2.87
CA ASN A 120 -3.66 -13.05 -2.53
C ASN A 120 -3.42 -11.85 -1.61
N ASN A 121 -2.30 -11.91 -0.91
CA ASN A 121 -1.74 -10.75 -0.21
C ASN A 121 -1.12 -9.80 -1.24
N ILE A 122 -1.47 -8.52 -1.14
CA ILE A 122 -1.07 -7.51 -2.12
C ILE A 122 0.07 -6.70 -1.54
N PHE A 123 1.25 -6.89 -2.11
CA PHE A 123 2.43 -6.10 -1.76
C PHE A 123 2.52 -4.90 -2.68
N MET A 124 2.54 -3.71 -2.09
CA MET A 124 2.84 -2.46 -2.78
C MET A 124 4.08 -1.83 -2.19
N THR A 125 4.93 -1.28 -3.05
CA THR A 125 6.12 -0.54 -2.66
C THR A 125 5.92 0.92 -2.98
N GLN A 126 6.27 1.79 -2.03
CA GLN A 126 6.27 3.23 -2.23
C GLN A 126 7.57 3.66 -2.92
N MET A 127 7.46 4.50 -3.95
CA MET A 127 8.60 5.16 -4.57
C MET A 127 8.28 6.62 -4.92
N THR A 128 9.30 7.40 -5.25
CA THR A 128 9.14 8.77 -5.74
C THR A 128 9.77 8.89 -7.11
N VAL A 129 9.00 9.34 -8.10
CA VAL A 129 9.50 9.58 -9.47
C VAL A 129 9.24 11.03 -9.80
N ALA A 130 10.28 11.79 -10.14
CA ALA A 130 10.18 13.22 -10.44
C ALA A 130 9.41 14.04 -9.38
N GLY A 131 9.54 13.67 -8.10
CA GLY A 131 8.84 14.32 -6.97
C GLY A 131 7.40 13.83 -6.73
N GLN A 132 6.88 12.92 -7.54
CA GLN A 132 5.54 12.36 -7.38
C GLN A 132 5.58 11.03 -6.60
N PRO A 133 4.79 10.88 -5.52
CA PRO A 133 4.67 9.62 -4.81
C PRO A 133 3.92 8.59 -5.66
N LEU A 134 4.52 7.41 -5.80
CA LEU A 134 3.96 6.29 -6.54
C LEU A 134 3.85 5.07 -5.63
N LEU A 135 2.78 4.30 -5.81
CA LEU A 135 2.63 2.97 -5.25
C LEU A 135 2.67 1.98 -6.40
N TYR A 136 3.64 1.06 -6.40
CA TYR A 136 3.70 0.02 -7.42
C TYR A 136 3.66 -1.37 -6.79
N GLY A 137 2.95 -2.29 -7.44
CA GLY A 137 2.84 -3.68 -7.02
C GLY A 137 2.81 -4.61 -8.23
N LEU A 138 2.73 -5.91 -7.97
CA LEU A 138 2.66 -6.94 -9.03
C LEU A 138 1.47 -6.75 -9.97
N SER A 139 0.42 -6.09 -9.49
CA SER A 139 -0.82 -5.89 -10.20
C SER A 139 -0.87 -4.56 -10.98
N GLY A 140 0.19 -3.73 -10.91
CA GLY A 140 0.33 -2.50 -11.68
C GLY A 140 0.95 -1.34 -10.89
N ILE A 141 0.95 -0.15 -11.52
CA ILE A 141 1.41 1.11 -10.93
C ILE A 141 0.19 1.98 -10.63
N PHE A 142 0.10 2.46 -9.40
CA PHE A 142 -0.88 3.42 -8.93
C PHE A 142 -0.19 4.79 -8.79
N LEU A 143 -0.68 5.78 -9.52
CA LEU A 143 -0.21 7.16 -9.43
C LEU A 143 -1.11 7.91 -8.44
N ASP A 144 -0.53 8.57 -7.44
CA ASP A 144 -1.29 9.51 -6.60
C ASP A 144 -1.16 10.93 -7.17
N ASP A 145 -2.27 11.47 -7.68
CA ASP A 145 -2.35 12.81 -8.29
C ASP A 145 -2.47 13.95 -7.24
N SER A 146 -2.45 13.62 -5.95
CA SER A 146 -2.64 14.60 -4.86
C SER A 146 -1.64 15.77 -4.85
N GLN A 147 -0.52 15.66 -5.57
CA GLN A 147 0.51 16.70 -5.65
C GLN A 147 0.45 17.58 -6.91
N MET A 148 -0.42 17.30 -7.91
CA MET A 148 -0.49 18.14 -9.12
C MET A 148 -1.34 19.40 -8.96
N THR A 149 -1.92 19.67 -7.77
CA THR A 149 -2.69 20.89 -7.49
C THR A 149 -1.97 21.94 -6.65
N LYS A 150 -0.71 21.71 -6.26
CA LYS A 150 0.14 22.76 -5.67
C LYS A 150 1.13 23.28 -6.71
N GLY A 151 0.63 24.13 -7.61
CA GLY A 151 1.45 24.70 -8.67
C GLY A 151 0.70 25.70 -9.53
N LYS A 152 0.04 26.68 -8.91
CA LYS A 152 -0.32 27.93 -9.57
C LYS A 152 -0.38 29.03 -8.52
N ASP A 153 0.82 29.42 -8.09
CA ASP A 153 1.06 30.78 -7.59
C ASP A 153 1.14 31.73 -8.79
#